data_AF-A0A0G1YIK4-F1
#
_entry.id   AF-A0A0G1YIK4-F1
#
_cell.length_a   1.000
_cell.length_b   1.000
_cell.length_c   1.000
_cell.angle_alpha   90.00
_cell.angle_beta   90.00
_cell.angle_gamma   90.00
#
_symmetry.space_group_name_H-M   'P 1'
#
loop_
_entity.id
_entity.type
_entity.pdbx_description
1 polymer ?
#
loop_
_entity_poly.entity_id
_entity_poly.type
_entity_poly.pdbx_seq_one_letter_code
_entity_poly.pdbx_strand_id
1 'polypeptide(L)'
;MQRGAAAAAAYAVLGSRNAEAGEPNPEAAVQNFLQEAEDLVAVYKKEFFSLSTKEQVDGMPDLFFFALLTLKQVDTMRDGFLKKFGSGILQLLEMAAKVDEGLRVSFLNMLNRFDCYGLVYRHLHEKKSYLNRKNFIPAVFDKEAHFRARATDFLPDGGEVLDTEIDPRIGQLDQSFAHHEEVKQTIIDFPGWTKPERQRQFREVISEPEVRAVLTQSDCTLAEAYSLVKAVIRYRELHPQSRIANADIAKDLLQKREVFKQEVIAGPETDQFIYFGYGSPLEPFRFDPELLLPTVNKVMRRPVGDAVETKEETDKRITTISGNDELGGGLDLRKKIWESRGKTTVYIDTHGAPSEMGLNSYGKEFNRITVAEVAHALLTRLLNDGDRDTLVQCVVVFEACYSYDFQGNLLAKMKEIYGSRNENYGQSLAEKIGIPFEKILLPTIITSAQEGSVSYGGMTRDLQTNYTSLGPITGEYLLRRVQPKVYESADIVFFLHGRGEWDEIGAGDRPAETVSV
;
A
#
# COMPACT_ATOMS: atom_id res chain seq x y z
N MET A 1 20.50 -6.40 29.23
CA MET A 1 19.69 -7.51 29.79
C MET A 1 18.98 -7.21 31.12
N GLN A 2 19.38 -6.22 31.94
CA GLN A 2 18.76 -5.98 33.26
C GLN A 2 17.50 -5.08 33.31
N ARG A 3 17.04 -4.50 32.19
CA ARG A 3 15.84 -3.64 32.16
C ARG A 3 14.53 -4.34 31.75
N GLY A 4 14.58 -5.63 31.36
CA GLY A 4 13.39 -6.44 31.04
C GLY A 4 12.73 -7.09 32.26
N ALA A 5 13.49 -7.30 33.34
CA ALA A 5 13.00 -7.96 34.56
C ALA A 5 12.02 -7.08 35.39
N ALA A 6 12.11 -5.75 35.28
CA ALA A 6 11.27 -4.82 36.04
C ALA A 6 9.83 -4.71 35.50
N ALA A 7 9.63 -4.85 34.18
CA ALA A 7 8.29 -4.84 33.56
C ALA A 7 7.54 -6.15 33.78
N ALA A 8 8.24 -7.29 33.69
CA ALA A 8 7.70 -8.60 34.07
C ALA A 8 7.32 -8.65 35.56
N ALA A 9 8.08 -7.97 36.43
CA ALA A 9 7.77 -7.84 37.85
C ALA A 9 6.53 -6.97 38.12
N ALA A 10 6.24 -5.95 37.33
CA ALA A 10 5.04 -5.11 37.51
C ALA A 10 3.74 -5.88 37.19
N TYR A 11 3.75 -6.77 36.19
CA TYR A 11 2.63 -7.66 35.90
C TYR A 11 2.57 -8.88 36.81
N ALA A 12 3.71 -9.38 37.29
CA ALA A 12 3.72 -10.33 38.40
C ALA A 12 3.17 -9.70 39.69
N VAL A 13 3.29 -8.39 39.88
CA VAL A 13 2.71 -7.63 41.02
C VAL A 13 1.21 -7.36 40.83
N LEU A 14 0.71 -7.16 39.60
CA LEU A 14 -0.73 -7.16 39.32
C LEU A 14 -1.33 -8.58 39.47
N GLY A 15 -0.58 -9.62 39.10
CA GLY A 15 -0.94 -11.01 39.38
C GLY A 15 -0.88 -11.36 40.87
N SER A 16 0.10 -10.87 41.61
CA SER A 16 0.32 -11.21 43.03
C SER A 16 -0.53 -10.38 44.00
N ARG A 17 -0.89 -9.13 43.67
CA ARG A 17 -1.88 -8.36 44.46
C ARG A 17 -3.30 -8.89 44.30
N ASN A 18 -3.63 -9.51 43.16
CA ASN A 18 -4.93 -10.14 42.93
C ASN A 18 -4.99 -11.59 43.44
N ALA A 19 -3.86 -12.29 43.57
CA ALA A 19 -3.83 -13.65 44.11
C ALA A 19 -4.26 -13.77 45.58
N GLU A 20 -4.18 -12.67 46.36
CA GLU A 20 -4.68 -12.63 47.75
C GLU A 20 -6.17 -12.27 47.86
N ALA A 21 -6.86 -11.93 46.76
CA ALA A 21 -8.21 -11.37 46.77
C ALA A 21 -9.11 -11.89 45.64
N GLY A 22 -9.36 -13.21 45.59
CA GLY A 22 -10.35 -13.78 44.66
C GLY A 22 -10.01 -13.56 43.18
N GLU A 23 -10.91 -13.99 42.29
CA GLU A 23 -10.71 -13.77 40.84
C GLU A 23 -10.62 -12.26 40.55
N PRO A 24 -9.63 -11.79 39.76
CA PRO A 24 -9.49 -10.38 39.43
C PRO A 24 -10.75 -9.86 38.76
N ASN A 25 -11.33 -8.77 39.29
CA ASN A 25 -12.48 -8.09 38.69
C ASN A 25 -12.12 -7.65 37.25
N PRO A 26 -12.73 -8.25 36.20
CA PRO A 26 -12.39 -7.95 34.82
C PRO A 26 -12.60 -6.47 34.45
N GLU A 27 -13.65 -5.83 34.97
CA GLU A 27 -13.93 -4.42 34.69
C GLU A 27 -12.84 -3.50 35.22
N ALA A 28 -12.44 -3.70 36.49
CA ALA A 28 -11.39 -2.91 37.12
C ALA A 28 -10.03 -3.09 36.41
N ALA A 29 -9.71 -4.31 35.98
CA ALA A 29 -8.47 -4.58 35.25
C ALA A 29 -8.44 -3.88 33.88
N VAL A 30 -9.54 -3.93 33.12
CA VAL A 30 -9.63 -3.28 31.81
C VAL A 30 -9.64 -1.75 31.95
N GLN A 31 -10.34 -1.19 32.93
CA GLN A 31 -10.34 0.26 33.21
C GLN A 31 -8.94 0.77 33.60
N ASN A 32 -8.23 0.06 34.47
CA ASN A 32 -6.86 0.42 34.84
C ASN A 32 -5.92 0.39 33.61
N PHE A 33 -6.03 -0.63 32.76
CA PHE A 33 -5.29 -0.69 31.51
C PHE A 33 -5.60 0.54 30.62
N LEU A 34 -6.87 0.89 30.45
CA LEU A 34 -7.27 2.02 29.62
C LEU A 34 -6.68 3.33 30.13
N GLN A 35 -6.74 3.57 31.44
CA GLN A 35 -6.14 4.76 32.05
C GLN A 35 -4.63 4.79 31.82
N GLU A 36 -3.93 3.68 32.07
CA GLU A 36 -2.48 3.59 31.88
C GLU A 36 -2.03 3.73 30.42
N ALA A 37 -2.88 3.36 29.47
CA ALA A 37 -2.65 3.53 28.05
C ALA A 37 -2.90 4.98 27.61
N GLU A 38 -3.94 5.64 28.14
CA GLU A 38 -4.17 7.08 27.92
C GLU A 38 -3.04 7.94 28.51
N ASP A 39 -2.53 7.59 29.69
CA ASP A 39 -1.35 8.26 30.27
C ASP A 39 -0.12 8.13 29.34
N LEU A 40 0.03 6.98 28.68
CA LEU A 40 1.09 6.76 27.70
C LEU A 40 0.88 7.61 26.43
N VAL A 41 -0.37 7.76 25.95
CA VAL A 41 -0.71 8.68 24.84
C VAL A 41 -0.34 10.11 25.21
N ALA A 42 -0.65 10.56 26.43
CA ALA A 42 -0.31 11.91 26.90
C ALA A 42 1.21 12.15 26.92
N VAL A 43 2.01 11.15 27.30
CA VAL A 43 3.48 11.20 27.21
C VAL A 43 3.93 11.41 25.76
N TYR A 44 3.40 10.62 24.82
CA TYR A 44 3.77 10.75 23.40
C TYR A 44 3.30 12.04 22.75
N LYS A 45 2.10 12.53 23.10
CA LYS A 45 1.64 13.87 22.68
C LYS A 45 2.66 14.94 23.06
N LYS A 46 3.12 14.92 24.31
CA LYS A 46 4.11 15.88 24.81
C LYS A 46 5.47 15.71 24.13
N GLU A 47 5.91 14.47 23.90
CA GLU A 47 7.21 14.17 23.28
C GLU A 47 7.25 14.59 21.80
N PHE A 48 6.22 14.24 21.03
CA PHE A 48 6.20 14.48 19.58
C PHE A 48 5.85 15.90 19.19
N PHE A 49 5.16 16.64 20.06
CA PHE A 49 4.72 18.02 19.80
C PHE A 49 5.37 19.04 20.76
N SER A 50 6.54 18.72 21.30
CA SER A 50 7.28 19.57 22.25
C SER A 50 7.67 20.96 21.71
N LEU A 51 7.49 21.20 20.40
CA LEU A 51 7.79 22.47 19.71
C LEU A 51 6.53 23.29 19.32
N SER A 52 5.33 22.74 19.45
CA SER A 52 4.09 23.51 19.29
C SER A 52 3.67 24.19 20.60
N THR A 53 2.90 25.28 20.53
CA THR A 53 2.43 25.95 21.75
C THR A 53 1.60 24.96 22.57
N LYS A 54 1.79 24.98 23.90
CA LYS A 54 1.13 24.06 24.85
C LYS A 54 -0.40 24.02 24.67
N GLU A 55 -1.01 25.15 24.30
CA GLU A 55 -2.44 25.29 24.01
C GLU A 55 -2.90 24.55 22.75
N GLN A 56 -2.04 24.36 21.75
CA GLN A 56 -2.37 23.60 20.53
C GLN A 56 -2.37 22.08 20.76
N VAL A 57 -1.62 21.59 21.76
CA VAL A 57 -1.45 20.16 22.05
C VAL A 57 -2.47 19.66 23.07
N ASP A 58 -2.70 20.42 24.15
CA ASP A 58 -3.58 20.01 25.25
C ASP A 58 -5.08 19.99 24.87
N GLY A 59 -5.46 20.66 23.77
CA GLY A 59 -6.82 20.67 23.22
C GLY A 59 -7.04 19.75 22.01
N MET A 60 -6.02 19.04 21.53
CA MET A 60 -6.11 18.24 20.31
C MET A 60 -6.85 16.91 20.58
N PRO A 61 -7.98 16.66 19.88
CA PRO A 61 -8.66 15.37 19.99
C PRO A 61 -7.73 14.24 19.56
N ASP A 62 -7.77 13.09 20.25
CA ASP A 62 -6.90 11.95 19.96
C ASP A 62 -6.92 11.53 18.49
N LEU A 63 -8.11 11.56 17.88
CA LEU A 63 -8.28 11.21 16.48
C LEU A 63 -7.37 12.06 15.56
N PHE A 64 -7.22 13.35 15.85
CA PHE A 64 -6.31 14.23 15.14
C PHE A 64 -4.85 13.91 15.46
N PHE A 65 -4.52 13.66 16.73
CA PHE A 65 -3.16 13.29 17.12
C PHE A 65 -2.67 12.04 16.38
N PHE A 66 -3.44 10.95 16.35
CA PHE A 66 -3.05 9.72 15.66
C PHE A 66 -2.98 9.87 14.14
N ALA A 67 -3.81 10.74 13.56
CA ALA A 67 -3.74 11.09 12.13
C ALA A 67 -2.49 11.91 11.79
N LEU A 68 -1.88 12.58 12.78
CA LEU A 68 -0.67 13.40 12.63
C LEU A 68 0.63 12.62 12.87
N LEU A 69 0.59 11.33 13.19
CA LEU A 69 1.82 10.58 13.46
C LEU A 69 2.49 10.11 12.16
N THR A 70 3.79 10.40 12.05
CA THR A 70 4.66 9.71 11.08
C THR A 70 4.71 8.21 11.38
N LEU A 71 5.04 7.38 10.39
CA LEU A 71 5.17 5.92 10.57
C LEU A 71 6.16 5.56 11.68
N LYS A 72 7.32 6.24 11.72
CA LYS A 72 8.32 6.07 12.77
C LYS A 72 7.78 6.39 14.16
N GLN A 73 6.95 7.42 14.30
CA GLN A 73 6.29 7.74 15.57
C GLN A 73 5.28 6.66 15.96
N VAL A 74 4.51 6.13 14.99
CA VAL A 74 3.61 4.99 15.25
C VAL A 74 4.39 3.76 15.71
N ASP A 75 5.53 3.44 15.09
CA ASP A 75 6.40 2.34 15.52
C ASP A 75 6.93 2.56 16.93
N THR A 76 7.40 3.77 17.23
CA THR A 76 7.88 4.14 18.58
C THR A 76 6.77 3.95 19.62
N MET A 77 5.55 4.41 19.31
CA MET A 77 4.40 4.25 20.18
C MET A 77 4.05 2.78 20.41
N ARG A 78 3.98 2.00 19.34
CA ARG A 78 3.72 0.56 19.39
C ARG A 78 4.77 -0.17 20.23
N ASP A 79 6.05 0.08 20.00
CA ASP A 79 7.14 -0.58 20.72
C ASP A 79 7.10 -0.26 22.22
N GLY A 80 6.84 1.00 22.57
CA GLY A 80 6.68 1.38 23.97
C GLY A 80 5.41 0.77 24.60
N PHE A 81 4.32 0.67 23.85
CA PHE A 81 3.11 -0.02 24.28
C PHE A 81 3.37 -1.52 24.52
N LEU A 82 3.97 -2.22 23.57
CA LEU A 82 4.30 -3.64 23.69
C LEU A 82 5.29 -3.91 24.82
N LYS A 83 6.26 -3.02 25.03
CA LYS A 83 7.19 -3.11 26.16
C LYS A 83 6.49 -2.98 27.51
N LYS A 84 5.45 -2.15 27.61
CA LYS A 84 4.69 -1.93 28.84
C LYS A 84 3.66 -3.04 29.07
N PHE A 85 2.87 -3.37 28.06
CA PHE A 85 1.67 -4.20 28.18
C PHE A 85 1.79 -5.60 27.56
N GLY A 86 2.79 -5.85 26.71
CA GLY A 86 2.85 -7.02 25.83
C GLY A 86 2.79 -8.36 26.55
N SER A 87 3.39 -8.50 27.74
CA SER A 87 3.35 -9.76 28.49
C SER A 87 1.99 -10.07 29.13
N GLY A 88 1.15 -9.05 29.36
CA GLY A 88 -0.17 -9.20 30.00
C GLY A 88 -1.34 -9.08 29.03
N ILE A 89 -1.10 -8.75 27.76
CA ILE A 89 -2.15 -8.33 26.83
C ILE A 89 -3.15 -9.43 26.49
N LEU A 90 -2.69 -10.69 26.40
CA LEU A 90 -3.57 -11.83 26.15
C LEU A 90 -4.50 -12.11 27.33
N GLN A 91 -4.03 -11.92 28.56
CA GLN A 91 -4.87 -12.03 29.75
C GLN A 91 -5.89 -10.89 29.82
N LEU A 92 -5.48 -9.67 29.45
CA LEU A 92 -6.40 -8.54 29.35
C LEU A 92 -7.47 -8.75 28.27
N LEU A 93 -7.14 -9.42 27.16
CA LEU A 93 -8.11 -9.82 26.14
C LEU A 93 -9.15 -10.82 26.69
N GLU A 94 -8.74 -11.79 27.51
CA GLU A 94 -9.66 -12.71 28.18
C GLU A 94 -10.59 -12.01 29.18
N MET A 95 -10.07 -10.98 29.88
CA MET A 95 -10.87 -10.15 30.78
C MET A 95 -11.84 -9.26 30.00
N ALA A 96 -11.38 -8.63 28.91
CA ALA A 96 -12.21 -7.80 28.04
C ALA A 96 -13.35 -8.58 27.36
N ALA A 97 -13.24 -9.90 27.25
CA ALA A 97 -14.34 -10.76 26.79
C ALA A 97 -15.52 -10.83 27.77
N LYS A 98 -15.29 -10.51 29.05
CA LYS A 98 -16.25 -10.67 30.16
C LYS A 98 -16.86 -9.35 30.64
N VAL A 99 -16.41 -8.21 30.10
CA VAL A 99 -16.93 -6.88 30.47
C VAL A 99 -18.06 -6.44 29.54
N ASP A 100 -18.71 -5.34 29.87
CA ASP A 100 -19.74 -4.74 29.01
C ASP A 100 -19.18 -4.32 27.64
N GLU A 101 -20.08 -4.21 26.66
CA GLU A 101 -19.71 -3.91 25.27
C GLU A 101 -18.97 -2.56 25.13
N GLY A 102 -19.35 -1.53 25.89
CA GLY A 102 -18.73 -0.20 25.80
C GLY A 102 -17.28 -0.21 26.26
N LEU A 103 -17.00 -0.90 27.37
CA LEU A 103 -15.64 -1.05 27.88
C LEU A 103 -14.77 -1.92 26.96
N ARG A 104 -15.35 -3.01 26.41
CA ARG A 104 -14.68 -3.86 25.41
C ARG A 104 -14.34 -3.08 24.14
N VAL A 105 -15.27 -2.27 23.62
CA VAL A 105 -15.03 -1.39 22.46
C VAL A 105 -13.91 -0.41 22.76
N SER A 106 -13.90 0.23 23.94
CA SER A 106 -12.84 1.16 24.33
C SER A 106 -11.46 0.49 24.36
N PHE A 107 -11.38 -0.72 24.90
CA PHE A 107 -10.17 -1.55 24.92
C PHE A 107 -9.66 -1.87 23.51
N LEU A 108 -10.55 -2.35 22.63
CA LEU A 108 -10.21 -2.68 21.24
C LEU A 108 -9.78 -1.43 20.44
N ASN A 109 -10.41 -0.28 20.67
CA ASN A 109 -10.01 1.00 20.07
C ASN A 109 -8.60 1.40 20.50
N MET A 110 -8.25 1.19 21.77
CA MET A 110 -6.92 1.47 22.28
C MET A 110 -5.86 0.61 21.60
N LEU A 111 -6.12 -0.69 21.43
CA LEU A 111 -5.21 -1.56 20.67
C LEU A 111 -5.03 -1.10 19.22
N ASN A 112 -6.10 -0.66 18.57
CA ASN A 112 -6.04 -0.14 17.20
C ASN A 112 -5.19 1.14 17.11
N ARG A 113 -5.33 2.06 18.07
CA ARG A 113 -4.54 3.31 18.15
C ARG A 113 -3.03 3.05 18.23
N PHE A 114 -2.63 2.02 18.97
CA PHE A 114 -1.23 1.60 19.11
C PHE A 114 -0.77 0.62 18.02
N ASP A 115 -1.53 0.43 16.93
CA ASP A 115 -1.20 -0.49 15.84
C ASP A 115 -1.02 -1.95 16.34
N CYS A 116 -1.69 -2.31 17.44
CA CYS A 116 -1.58 -3.58 18.18
C CYS A 116 -2.79 -4.50 18.01
N TYR A 117 -3.67 -4.19 17.05
CA TYR A 117 -4.91 -4.94 16.83
C TYR A 117 -4.66 -6.40 16.41
N GLY A 118 -3.50 -6.69 15.79
CA GLY A 118 -3.06 -8.04 15.46
C GLY A 118 -3.06 -9.00 16.66
N LEU A 119 -2.81 -8.50 17.87
CA LEU A 119 -2.83 -9.31 19.09
C LEU A 119 -4.22 -9.84 19.44
N VAL A 120 -5.28 -9.14 19.03
CA VAL A 120 -6.67 -9.61 19.15
C VAL A 120 -6.87 -10.85 18.28
N TYR A 121 -6.44 -10.79 17.02
CA TYR A 121 -6.57 -11.92 16.10
C TYR A 121 -5.72 -13.11 16.53
N ARG A 122 -4.49 -12.85 17.01
CA ARG A 122 -3.64 -13.88 17.62
C ARG A 122 -4.35 -14.60 18.76
N HIS A 123 -4.94 -13.85 19.69
CA HIS A 123 -5.69 -14.43 20.80
C HIS A 123 -6.84 -15.31 20.31
N LEU A 124 -7.64 -14.82 19.35
CA LEU A 124 -8.74 -15.59 18.78
C LEU A 124 -8.28 -16.84 18.03
N HIS A 125 -7.13 -16.79 17.36
CA HIS A 125 -6.51 -17.92 16.69
C HIS A 125 -6.04 -18.99 17.69
N GLU A 126 -5.31 -18.58 18.73
CA GLU A 126 -4.85 -19.49 19.81
C GLU A 126 -6.04 -20.17 20.53
N LYS A 127 -7.21 -19.53 20.57
CA LYS A 127 -8.47 -20.08 21.11
C LYS A 127 -9.34 -20.82 20.10
N LYS A 128 -8.90 -20.95 18.84
CA LYS A 128 -9.67 -21.57 17.73
C LYS A 128 -11.03 -20.91 17.50
N SER A 129 -11.13 -19.61 17.76
CA SER A 129 -12.36 -18.81 17.61
C SER A 129 -12.22 -17.72 16.55
N TYR A 130 -11.12 -17.66 15.81
CA TYR A 130 -10.86 -16.64 14.79
C TYR A 130 -11.93 -16.60 13.68
N LEU A 131 -12.43 -17.75 13.22
CA LEU A 131 -13.54 -17.79 12.25
C LEU A 131 -14.84 -17.20 12.80
N ASN A 132 -15.00 -17.17 14.13
CA ASN A 132 -16.14 -16.57 14.84
C ASN A 132 -15.83 -15.15 15.36
N ARG A 133 -14.76 -14.50 14.85
CA ARG A 133 -14.31 -13.19 15.32
C ARG A 133 -15.38 -12.11 15.33
N LYS A 134 -16.37 -12.18 14.43
CA LYS A 134 -17.52 -11.25 14.38
C LYS A 134 -18.35 -11.21 15.66
N ASN A 135 -18.29 -12.26 16.49
CA ASN A 135 -18.99 -12.32 17.79
C ASN A 135 -18.22 -11.59 18.90
N PHE A 136 -16.91 -11.41 18.72
CA PHE A 136 -16.03 -10.77 19.70
C PHE A 136 -15.67 -9.34 19.30
N ILE A 137 -15.48 -9.12 18.01
CA ILE A 137 -15.07 -7.87 17.39
C ILE A 137 -16.32 -7.23 16.78
N PRO A 138 -16.84 -6.13 17.37
CA PRO A 138 -17.94 -5.38 16.79
C PRO A 138 -17.67 -5.04 15.33
N ALA A 139 -18.69 -5.04 14.48
CA ALA A 139 -18.54 -4.73 13.05
C ALA A 139 -17.96 -3.32 12.76
N VAL A 140 -18.02 -2.42 13.76
CA VAL A 140 -17.41 -1.09 13.73
C VAL A 140 -15.87 -1.15 13.77
N PHE A 141 -15.30 -2.25 14.24
CA PHE A 141 -13.86 -2.51 14.11
C PHE A 141 -13.60 -3.02 12.70
N ASP A 142 -13.15 -2.05 11.92
CA ASP A 142 -13.01 -2.05 10.49
C ASP A 142 -12.29 -3.28 9.90
N LYS A 143 -12.65 -3.64 8.67
CA LYS A 143 -11.87 -4.57 7.85
C LYS A 143 -10.46 -3.99 7.61
N GLU A 144 -10.30 -2.66 7.59
CA GLU A 144 -8.99 -1.99 7.58
C GLU A 144 -8.12 -2.49 8.73
N ALA A 145 -8.64 -2.54 9.97
CA ALA A 145 -7.88 -2.97 11.13
C ALA A 145 -7.43 -4.43 11.01
N HIS A 146 -8.20 -5.25 10.31
CA HIS A 146 -7.82 -6.62 9.97
C HIS A 146 -6.62 -6.66 9.03
N PHE A 147 -6.71 -5.98 7.89
CA PHE A 147 -5.65 -5.98 6.89
C PHE A 147 -4.41 -5.19 7.31
N ARG A 148 -4.54 -4.26 8.26
CA ARG A 148 -3.44 -3.49 8.85
C ARG A 148 -2.69 -4.25 9.94
N ALA A 149 -3.26 -5.32 10.50
CA ALA A 149 -2.59 -6.14 11.50
C ALA A 149 -1.20 -6.59 10.99
N ARG A 150 -0.18 -6.51 11.84
CA ARG A 150 1.16 -6.96 11.47
C ARG A 150 1.24 -8.48 11.45
N ALA A 151 1.91 -9.03 10.45
CA ALA A 151 2.19 -10.46 10.34
C ALA A 151 2.99 -11.00 11.55
N THR A 152 3.80 -10.15 12.20
CA THR A 152 4.50 -10.45 13.46
C THR A 152 3.56 -10.68 14.64
N ASP A 153 2.39 -10.04 14.66
CA ASP A 153 1.39 -10.28 15.69
C ASP A 153 0.52 -11.49 15.33
N PHE A 154 0.09 -11.56 14.08
CA PHE A 154 -0.86 -12.55 13.61
C PHE A 154 -0.76 -12.79 12.10
N LEU A 155 -0.73 -14.06 11.71
CA LEU A 155 -0.89 -14.53 10.34
C LEU A 155 -1.87 -15.72 10.36
N PRO A 156 -3.04 -15.66 9.71
CA PRO A 156 -4.00 -16.76 9.69
C PRO A 156 -3.42 -17.98 8.98
N ASP A 157 -3.82 -19.18 9.40
CA ASP A 157 -3.58 -20.38 8.60
C ASP A 157 -4.48 -20.39 7.36
N GLY A 158 -4.14 -21.15 6.32
CA GLY A 158 -4.93 -21.21 5.08
C GLY A 158 -6.37 -21.68 5.30
N GLY A 159 -6.63 -22.51 6.32
CA GLY A 159 -7.99 -22.91 6.71
C GLY A 159 -8.82 -21.79 7.36
N GLU A 160 -8.18 -20.67 7.72
CA GLU A 160 -8.81 -19.51 8.35
C GLU A 160 -9.00 -18.34 7.38
N VAL A 161 -8.36 -18.39 6.20
CA VAL A 161 -8.47 -17.37 5.16
C VAL A 161 -9.75 -17.55 4.35
N LEU A 162 -10.57 -16.51 4.32
CA LEU A 162 -11.82 -16.49 3.57
C LEU A 162 -11.55 -16.19 2.09
N ASP A 163 -12.37 -16.74 1.18
CA ASP A 163 -12.26 -16.44 -0.26
C ASP A 163 -12.35 -14.93 -0.53
N THR A 164 -13.19 -14.22 0.24
CA THR A 164 -13.38 -12.77 0.15
C THR A 164 -12.17 -11.95 0.61
N GLU A 165 -11.21 -12.57 1.31
CA GLU A 165 -9.94 -11.94 1.69
C GLU A 165 -8.83 -12.24 0.65
N ILE A 166 -8.97 -13.32 -0.13
CA ILE A 166 -8.08 -13.63 -1.25
C ILE A 166 -8.46 -12.75 -2.46
N ASP A 167 -9.76 -12.65 -2.76
CA ASP A 167 -10.32 -11.80 -3.81
C ASP A 167 -11.57 -11.04 -3.31
N PRO A 168 -11.46 -9.71 -3.07
CA PRO A 168 -12.55 -8.92 -2.50
C PRO A 168 -13.80 -8.86 -3.40
N ARG A 169 -13.68 -9.15 -4.71
CA ARG A 169 -14.83 -9.20 -5.63
C ARG A 169 -15.85 -10.26 -5.22
N ILE A 170 -15.41 -11.35 -4.59
CA ILE A 170 -16.31 -12.42 -4.11
C ILE A 170 -17.26 -11.86 -3.05
N GLY A 171 -16.76 -11.02 -2.14
CA GLY A 171 -17.59 -10.39 -1.12
C GLY A 171 -18.57 -9.37 -1.67
N GLN A 172 -18.31 -8.83 -2.88
CA GLN A 172 -19.19 -7.90 -3.57
C GLN A 172 -20.35 -8.62 -4.27
N LEU A 173 -20.23 -9.92 -4.58
CA LEU A 173 -21.34 -10.74 -5.08
C LEU A 173 -22.41 -10.98 -4.01
N ASP A 174 -21.99 -11.17 -2.75
CA ASP A 174 -22.92 -11.45 -1.65
C ASP A 174 -23.69 -10.21 -1.19
N GLN A 175 -23.23 -9.02 -1.57
CA GLN A 175 -23.85 -7.76 -1.21
C GLN A 175 -24.78 -7.29 -2.33
N SER A 176 -25.94 -6.74 -1.99
CA SER A 176 -26.90 -6.14 -2.94
C SER A 176 -26.36 -4.82 -3.52
N PHE A 177 -25.19 -4.88 -4.16
CA PHE A 177 -24.60 -3.74 -4.84
C PHE A 177 -25.37 -3.48 -6.13
N ALA A 178 -25.54 -2.19 -6.46
CA ALA A 178 -26.13 -1.75 -7.71
C ALA A 178 -25.40 -2.30 -8.97
N HIS A 179 -24.18 -2.80 -8.79
CA HIS A 179 -23.29 -3.32 -9.83
C HIS A 179 -23.13 -4.85 -9.81
N HIS A 180 -24.02 -5.59 -9.15
CA HIS A 180 -23.90 -7.06 -8.98
C HIS A 180 -23.66 -7.81 -10.32
N GLU A 181 -24.43 -7.51 -11.37
CA GLU A 181 -24.27 -8.18 -12.67
C GLU A 181 -22.95 -7.79 -13.36
N GLU A 182 -22.46 -6.56 -13.18
CA GLU A 182 -21.17 -6.12 -13.72
C GLU A 182 -20.04 -6.89 -13.03
N VAL A 183 -20.04 -6.95 -11.69
CA VAL A 183 -19.04 -7.71 -10.91
C VAL A 183 -19.05 -9.18 -11.33
N LYS A 184 -20.24 -9.79 -11.44
CA LYS A 184 -20.38 -11.17 -11.90
C LYS A 184 -19.81 -11.39 -13.30
N GLN A 185 -20.08 -10.48 -14.23
CA GLN A 185 -19.54 -10.57 -15.59
C GLN A 185 -18.01 -10.42 -15.59
N THR A 186 -17.46 -9.49 -14.80
CA THR A 186 -15.99 -9.34 -14.69
C THR A 186 -15.30 -10.57 -14.10
N ILE A 187 -15.93 -11.27 -13.16
CA ILE A 187 -15.40 -12.55 -12.64
C ILE A 187 -15.42 -13.65 -13.71
N ILE A 188 -16.43 -13.67 -14.57
CA ILE A 188 -16.52 -14.63 -15.68
C ILE A 188 -15.42 -14.35 -16.72
N ASP A 189 -15.31 -13.09 -17.15
CA ASP A 189 -14.40 -12.70 -18.23
C ASP A 189 -12.93 -12.66 -17.75
N PHE A 190 -12.71 -12.24 -16.51
CA PHE A 190 -11.40 -12.04 -15.89
C PHE A 190 -11.35 -12.68 -14.49
N PRO A 191 -11.33 -14.02 -14.42
CA PRO A 191 -11.47 -14.72 -13.14
C PRO A 191 -10.34 -14.44 -12.14
N GLY A 192 -9.11 -14.11 -12.58
CA GLY A 192 -8.04 -13.67 -11.67
C GLY A 192 -7.85 -14.60 -10.46
N TRP A 193 -8.04 -14.05 -9.25
CA TRP A 193 -7.93 -14.75 -7.97
C TRP A 193 -9.22 -15.45 -7.50
N THR A 194 -10.33 -15.35 -8.25
CA THR A 194 -11.55 -16.13 -7.98
C THR A 194 -11.45 -17.59 -8.43
N LYS A 195 -10.40 -17.97 -9.16
CA LYS A 195 -10.20 -19.35 -9.61
C LYS A 195 -10.01 -20.28 -8.39
N PRO A 196 -10.80 -21.37 -8.26
CA PRO A 196 -10.68 -22.31 -7.14
C PRO A 196 -9.26 -22.88 -6.96
N GLU A 197 -8.56 -23.12 -8.07
CA GLU A 197 -7.17 -23.59 -8.06
C GLU A 197 -6.24 -22.59 -7.36
N ARG A 198 -6.33 -21.30 -7.71
CA ARG A 198 -5.49 -20.25 -7.12
C ARG A 198 -5.84 -19.99 -5.66
N GLN A 199 -7.12 -20.06 -5.29
CA GLN A 199 -7.53 -19.98 -3.90
C GLN A 199 -6.98 -21.14 -3.07
N ARG A 200 -6.96 -22.36 -3.62
CA ARG A 200 -6.35 -23.51 -2.96
C ARG A 200 -4.84 -23.32 -2.81
N GLN A 201 -4.15 -22.93 -3.88
CA GLN A 201 -2.72 -22.62 -3.85
C GLN A 201 -2.39 -21.52 -2.84
N PHE A 202 -3.20 -20.46 -2.76
CA PHE A 202 -3.04 -19.40 -1.75
C PHE A 202 -3.05 -19.97 -0.34
N ARG A 203 -4.07 -20.78 -0.02
CA ARG A 203 -4.20 -21.42 1.29
C ARG A 203 -3.07 -22.39 1.60
N GLU A 204 -2.62 -23.15 0.60
CA GLU A 204 -1.47 -24.05 0.73
C GLU A 204 -0.22 -23.24 1.06
N VAL A 205 0.14 -22.24 0.24
CA VAL A 205 1.35 -21.42 0.39
C VAL A 205 1.37 -20.62 1.69
N ILE A 206 0.27 -19.96 2.08
CA ILE A 206 0.22 -19.20 3.34
C ILE A 206 0.27 -20.11 4.58
N SER A 207 -0.03 -21.40 4.43
CA SER A 207 0.07 -22.41 5.49
C SER A 207 1.45 -23.06 5.57
N GLU A 208 2.31 -22.89 4.57
CA GLU A 208 3.64 -23.51 4.55
C GLU A 208 4.50 -22.97 5.71
N PRO A 209 5.02 -23.83 6.61
CA PRO A 209 5.74 -23.39 7.80
C PRO A 209 6.92 -22.45 7.50
N GLU A 210 7.66 -22.70 6.43
CA GLU A 210 8.81 -21.89 6.04
C GLU A 210 8.39 -20.52 5.49
N VAL A 211 7.31 -20.45 4.69
CA VAL A 211 6.75 -19.17 4.21
C VAL A 211 6.21 -18.37 5.38
N ARG A 212 5.48 -19.01 6.31
CA ARG A 212 4.99 -18.38 7.54
C ARG A 212 6.12 -17.84 8.40
N ALA A 213 7.21 -18.59 8.56
CA ALA A 213 8.37 -18.13 9.31
C ALA A 213 9.00 -16.88 8.68
N VAL A 214 9.07 -16.81 7.34
CA VAL A 214 9.56 -15.64 6.62
C VAL A 214 8.64 -14.42 6.83
N LEU A 215 7.33 -14.58 6.65
CA LEU A 215 6.36 -13.49 6.76
C LEU A 215 6.17 -12.99 8.21
N THR A 216 6.19 -13.88 9.20
CA THR A 216 6.06 -13.50 10.62
C THR A 216 7.32 -12.88 11.22
N GLN A 217 8.45 -12.93 10.50
CA GLN A 217 9.69 -12.23 10.85
C GLN A 217 9.82 -10.86 10.18
N SER A 218 8.95 -10.52 9.23
CA SER A 218 8.93 -9.21 8.57
C SER A 218 7.96 -8.24 9.26
N ASP A 219 8.12 -6.94 8.98
CA ASP A 219 7.20 -5.90 9.45
C ASP A 219 5.96 -5.72 8.56
N CYS A 220 5.65 -6.71 7.71
CA CYS A 220 4.49 -6.67 6.82
C CYS A 220 3.17 -6.55 7.59
N THR A 221 2.25 -5.77 7.04
CA THR A 221 0.82 -5.91 7.36
C THR A 221 0.25 -7.18 6.73
N LEU A 222 -0.96 -7.55 7.11
CA LEU A 222 -1.65 -8.72 6.58
C LEU A 222 -2.00 -8.56 5.09
N ALA A 223 -2.39 -7.35 4.66
CA ALA A 223 -2.56 -7.02 3.25
C ALA A 223 -1.29 -7.33 2.46
N GLU A 224 -0.14 -6.84 2.93
CA GLU A 224 1.15 -7.07 2.27
C GLU A 224 1.53 -8.54 2.24
N ALA A 225 1.30 -9.27 3.34
CA ALA A 225 1.54 -10.71 3.40
C ALA A 225 0.70 -11.46 2.36
N TYR A 226 -0.55 -11.06 2.16
CA TYR A 226 -1.44 -11.67 1.17
C TYR A 226 -0.97 -11.36 -0.26
N SER A 227 -0.63 -10.11 -0.57
CA SER A 227 -0.07 -9.74 -1.88
C SER A 227 1.25 -10.45 -2.17
N LEU A 228 2.09 -10.69 -1.15
CA LEU A 228 3.32 -11.47 -1.27
C LEU A 228 3.04 -12.95 -1.60
N VAL A 229 2.07 -13.59 -0.92
CA VAL A 229 1.66 -14.97 -1.25
C VAL A 229 1.16 -15.06 -2.68
N LYS A 230 0.35 -14.09 -3.13
CA LYS A 230 -0.10 -13.99 -4.52
C LYS A 230 1.07 -13.90 -5.50
N ALA A 231 2.07 -13.07 -5.18
CA ALA A 231 3.28 -12.93 -5.99
C ALA A 231 4.13 -14.21 -6.04
N VAL A 232 4.25 -14.96 -4.94
CA VAL A 232 4.93 -16.27 -4.91
C VAL A 232 4.26 -17.25 -5.86
N ILE A 233 2.93 -17.34 -5.82
CA ILE A 233 2.16 -18.22 -6.72
C ILE A 233 2.33 -17.78 -8.17
N ARG A 234 2.25 -16.47 -8.44
CA ARG A 234 2.42 -15.93 -9.78
C ARG A 234 3.80 -16.26 -10.35
N TYR A 235 4.85 -16.20 -9.52
CA TYR A 235 6.20 -16.63 -9.91
C TYR A 235 6.22 -18.10 -10.35
N ARG A 236 5.55 -18.99 -9.63
CA ARG A 236 5.46 -20.42 -10.01
C ARG A 236 4.76 -20.64 -11.33
N GLU A 237 3.70 -19.88 -11.59
CA GLU A 237 2.97 -19.95 -12.86
C GLU A 237 3.84 -19.52 -14.04
N LEU A 238 4.66 -18.47 -13.86
CA LEU A 238 5.56 -17.96 -14.89
C LEU A 238 6.82 -18.83 -15.06
N HIS A 239 7.26 -19.49 -13.99
CA HIS A 239 8.46 -20.33 -13.99
C HIS A 239 8.17 -21.76 -13.51
N PRO A 240 7.35 -22.55 -14.24
CA PRO A 240 6.90 -23.87 -13.80
C PRO A 240 8.03 -24.91 -13.66
N GLN A 241 9.20 -24.63 -14.26
CA GLN A 241 10.40 -25.48 -14.15
C GLN A 241 11.29 -25.09 -12.96
N SER A 242 11.03 -23.95 -12.32
CA SER A 242 11.83 -23.46 -11.19
C SER A 242 11.67 -24.38 -9.99
N ARG A 243 12.81 -24.78 -9.41
CA ARG A 243 12.88 -25.61 -8.20
C ARG A 243 13.16 -24.82 -6.92
N ILE A 244 13.26 -23.48 -7.02
CA ILE A 244 13.45 -22.59 -5.86
C ILE A 244 12.31 -22.82 -4.87
N ALA A 245 12.51 -22.78 -3.56
CA ALA A 245 11.42 -22.97 -2.59
C ALA A 245 10.52 -21.73 -2.49
N ASN A 246 9.24 -21.90 -2.11
CA ASN A 246 8.31 -20.77 -1.92
C ASN A 246 8.81 -19.77 -0.88
N ALA A 247 9.43 -20.26 0.20
CA ALA A 247 10.03 -19.42 1.23
C ALA A 247 11.19 -18.58 0.71
N ASP A 248 12.00 -19.09 -0.21
CA ASP A 248 13.10 -18.32 -0.80
C ASP A 248 12.56 -17.25 -1.77
N ILE A 249 11.54 -17.59 -2.57
CA ILE A 249 10.83 -16.60 -3.40
C ILE A 249 10.25 -15.49 -2.50
N ALA A 250 9.64 -15.84 -1.37
CA ALA A 250 9.10 -14.86 -0.42
C ALA A 250 10.18 -13.95 0.19
N LYS A 251 11.36 -14.49 0.55
CA LYS A 251 12.49 -13.67 1.05
C LYS A 251 12.96 -12.66 0.01
N ASP A 252 13.08 -13.07 -1.25
CA ASP A 252 13.53 -12.17 -2.30
C ASP A 252 12.50 -11.07 -2.60
N LEU A 253 11.21 -11.42 -2.57
CA LEU A 253 10.13 -10.43 -2.69
C LEU A 253 10.14 -9.44 -1.51
N LEU A 254 10.46 -9.89 -0.29
CA LEU A 254 10.63 -8.99 0.87
C LEU A 254 11.83 -8.06 0.71
N GLN A 255 12.95 -8.51 0.12
CA GLN A 255 14.07 -7.62 -0.17
C GLN A 255 13.66 -6.52 -1.16
N LYS A 256 12.88 -6.87 -2.19
CA LYS A 256 12.33 -5.90 -3.15
C LYS A 256 11.36 -4.94 -2.46
N ARG A 257 10.54 -5.44 -1.55
CA ARG A 257 9.68 -4.60 -0.72
C ARG A 257 10.48 -3.57 0.10
N GLU A 258 11.63 -3.94 0.67
CA GLU A 258 12.47 -2.98 1.40
C GLU A 258 13.03 -1.87 0.49
N VAL A 259 13.34 -2.18 -0.78
CA VAL A 259 13.69 -1.16 -1.78
C VAL A 259 12.48 -0.25 -2.04
N PHE A 260 11.30 -0.82 -2.27
CA PHE A 260 10.08 -0.05 -2.52
C PHE A 260 9.71 0.86 -1.36
N LYS A 261 9.92 0.43 -0.12
CA LYS A 261 9.65 1.24 1.07
C LYS A 261 10.38 2.60 1.02
N GLN A 262 11.58 2.63 0.44
CA GLN A 262 12.38 3.84 0.29
C GLN A 262 12.05 4.65 -0.98
N GLU A 263 11.26 4.10 -1.90
CA GLU A 263 10.91 4.77 -3.14
C GLU A 263 10.01 5.98 -2.85
N VAL A 264 10.39 7.14 -3.35
CA VAL A 264 9.63 8.38 -3.15
C VAL A 264 8.71 8.62 -4.33
N ILE A 265 7.42 8.41 -4.08
CA ILE A 265 6.34 8.59 -5.05
C ILE A 265 6.06 10.08 -5.23
N ALA A 266 6.09 10.88 -4.17
CA ALA A 266 6.04 12.33 -4.26
C ALA A 266 6.73 12.97 -3.05
N GLY A 267 7.72 13.82 -3.29
CA GLY A 267 8.49 14.45 -2.23
C GLY A 267 9.31 15.64 -2.70
N PRO A 268 10.12 16.26 -1.81
CA PRO A 268 10.97 17.39 -2.15
C PRO A 268 11.88 17.13 -3.36
N GLU A 269 12.34 15.90 -3.55
CA GLU A 269 13.19 15.46 -4.65
C GLU A 269 12.45 15.25 -5.98
N THR A 270 11.11 15.18 -5.99
CA THR A 270 10.35 14.98 -7.22
C THR A 270 10.44 16.23 -8.09
N ASP A 271 11.04 16.14 -9.27
CA ASP A 271 11.21 17.26 -10.19
C ASP A 271 9.90 17.62 -10.90
N GLN A 272 9.08 16.62 -11.21
CA GLN A 272 7.80 16.81 -11.90
C GLN A 272 6.74 15.84 -11.38
N PHE A 273 5.53 16.35 -11.13
CA PHE A 273 4.36 15.54 -10.83
C PHE A 273 3.29 15.81 -11.88
N ILE A 274 2.97 14.80 -12.69
CA ILE A 274 1.98 14.86 -13.77
C ILE A 274 0.75 14.11 -13.30
N TYR A 275 -0.33 14.83 -13.01
CA TYR A 275 -1.61 14.27 -12.60
C TYR A 275 -2.59 14.29 -13.76
N PHE A 276 -3.16 13.12 -14.06
CA PHE A 276 -4.30 12.96 -14.94
C PHE A 276 -5.49 12.47 -14.11
N GLY A 277 -6.54 13.29 -14.02
CA GLY A 277 -7.77 12.92 -13.33
C GLY A 277 -8.94 12.86 -14.30
N TYR A 278 -9.74 11.80 -14.20
CA TYR A 278 -10.97 11.66 -14.97
C TYR A 278 -12.00 12.70 -14.55
N GLY A 279 -12.22 13.71 -15.39
CA GLY A 279 -13.31 14.66 -15.24
C GLY A 279 -14.59 14.10 -15.83
N SER A 280 -15.61 13.85 -15.00
CA SER A 280 -16.98 13.63 -15.47
C SER A 280 -17.88 14.74 -14.93
N PRO A 281 -18.56 15.53 -15.80
CA PRO A 281 -19.56 16.49 -15.36
C PRO A 281 -20.80 15.82 -14.73
N LEU A 282 -20.98 14.51 -14.96
CA LEU A 282 -22.07 13.71 -14.40
C LEU A 282 -21.72 13.11 -13.03
N GLU A 283 -20.42 13.04 -12.70
CA GLU A 283 -19.93 12.57 -11.40
C GLU A 283 -18.96 13.59 -10.75
N PRO A 284 -19.39 14.85 -10.53
CA PRO A 284 -18.51 15.93 -10.06
C PRO A 284 -17.91 15.69 -8.66
N PHE A 285 -18.40 14.69 -7.92
CA PHE A 285 -17.96 14.39 -6.56
C PHE A 285 -16.92 13.27 -6.43
N ARG A 286 -16.59 12.53 -7.50
CA ARG A 286 -15.68 11.38 -7.39
C ARG A 286 -14.20 11.70 -7.64
N PHE A 287 -13.90 12.71 -8.45
CA PHE A 287 -12.52 13.01 -8.85
C PHE A 287 -12.30 14.53 -8.88
N ASP A 288 -12.10 15.12 -7.70
CA ASP A 288 -11.74 16.53 -7.58
C ASP A 288 -10.21 16.66 -7.42
N PRO A 289 -9.48 17.12 -8.46
CA PRO A 289 -8.04 17.39 -8.36
C PRO A 289 -7.71 18.35 -7.21
N GLU A 290 -8.63 19.24 -6.84
CA GLU A 290 -8.44 20.19 -5.73
C GLU A 290 -8.24 19.50 -4.38
N LEU A 291 -8.52 18.19 -4.26
CA LEU A 291 -8.30 17.44 -3.02
C LEU A 291 -6.90 16.81 -2.95
N LEU A 292 -6.39 16.22 -4.03
CA LEU A 292 -5.06 15.58 -4.03
C LEU A 292 -3.92 16.61 -4.16
N LEU A 293 -4.11 17.62 -5.02
CA LEU A 293 -3.04 18.56 -5.38
C LEU A 293 -2.50 19.39 -4.20
N PRO A 294 -3.32 19.85 -3.22
CA PRO A 294 -2.79 20.51 -2.04
C PRO A 294 -1.84 19.63 -1.23
N THR A 295 -2.11 18.32 -1.14
CA THR A 295 -1.22 17.35 -0.48
C THR A 295 0.08 17.23 -1.24
N VAL A 296 -0.01 16.98 -2.54
CA VAL A 296 1.17 16.84 -3.41
C VAL A 296 2.02 18.10 -3.36
N ASN A 297 1.41 19.29 -3.46
CA ASN A 297 2.11 20.57 -3.29
C ASN A 297 2.84 20.64 -1.95
N LYS A 298 2.15 20.32 -0.84
CA LYS A 298 2.75 20.41 0.50
C LYS A 298 3.95 19.48 0.65
N VAL A 299 3.84 18.21 0.23
CA VAL A 299 4.91 17.21 0.40
C VAL A 299 6.07 17.42 -0.56
N MET A 300 5.85 18.07 -1.71
CA MET A 300 6.90 18.33 -2.70
C MET A 300 7.75 19.56 -2.42
N ARG A 301 7.42 20.40 -1.43
CA ARG A 301 8.17 21.63 -1.14
C ARG A 301 9.61 21.34 -0.73
N ARG A 302 10.55 22.02 -1.38
CA ARG A 302 11.99 21.89 -1.09
C ARG A 302 12.42 22.81 0.06
N PRO A 303 13.35 22.38 0.93
CA PRO A 303 14.08 23.33 1.76
C PRO A 303 15.01 24.17 0.88
N VAL A 304 15.00 25.49 1.07
CA VAL A 304 15.85 26.46 0.36
C VAL A 304 16.59 27.28 1.41
N GLY A 305 17.78 26.79 1.82
CA GLY A 305 18.48 27.32 2.98
C GLY A 305 17.68 27.08 4.26
N ASP A 306 17.39 28.15 5.01
CA ASP A 306 16.54 28.12 6.20
C ASP A 306 15.03 28.26 5.88
N ALA A 307 14.69 28.48 4.61
CA ALA A 307 13.31 28.64 4.14
C ALA A 307 12.77 27.35 3.52
N VAL A 308 11.47 27.35 3.24
CA VAL A 308 10.80 26.31 2.45
C VAL A 308 10.25 26.99 1.20
N GLU A 309 10.41 26.34 0.06
CA GLU A 309 9.87 26.73 -1.25
C GLU A 309 8.39 27.14 -1.14
N THR A 310 8.00 28.19 -1.87
CA THR A 310 6.62 28.66 -1.80
C THR A 310 5.66 27.69 -2.49
N LYS A 311 4.36 27.88 -2.22
CA LYS A 311 3.31 27.11 -2.92
C LYS A 311 3.44 27.31 -4.43
N GLU A 312 3.61 28.54 -4.89
CA GLU A 312 3.66 28.93 -6.30
C GLU A 312 4.90 28.37 -7.03
N GLU A 313 6.02 28.23 -6.33
CA GLU A 313 7.23 27.59 -6.87
C GLU A 313 7.02 26.09 -7.04
N THR A 314 6.42 25.44 -6.05
CA THR A 314 6.11 24.00 -6.11
C THR A 314 5.03 23.70 -7.16
N ASP A 315 4.02 24.56 -7.30
CA ASP A 315 2.95 24.42 -8.30
C ASP A 315 3.51 24.40 -9.74
N LYS A 316 4.65 25.04 -10.02
CA LYS A 316 5.30 24.98 -11.35
C LYS A 316 5.82 23.59 -11.70
N ARG A 317 6.04 22.73 -10.70
CA ARG A 317 6.45 21.33 -10.88
C ARG A 317 5.26 20.37 -10.95
N ILE A 318 4.05 20.85 -10.70
CA ILE A 318 2.82 20.06 -10.73
C ILE A 318 2.06 20.41 -12.01
N THR A 319 1.90 19.42 -12.88
CA THR A 319 1.10 19.54 -14.10
C THR A 319 -0.18 18.75 -13.92
N THR A 320 -1.31 19.45 -13.97
CA THR A 320 -2.64 18.82 -13.93
C THR A 320 -3.21 18.80 -15.34
N ILE A 321 -3.64 17.63 -15.78
CA ILE A 321 -4.26 17.41 -17.08
C ILE A 321 -5.71 17.02 -16.82
N SER A 322 -6.63 17.85 -17.30
CA SER A 322 -8.07 17.60 -17.16
C SER A 322 -8.57 16.74 -18.32
N GLY A 323 -9.38 15.73 -18.00
CA GLY A 323 -10.16 15.04 -19.03
C GLY A 323 -11.12 15.96 -19.80
N ASN A 324 -11.59 17.05 -19.18
CA ASN A 324 -12.63 17.90 -19.77
C ASN A 324 -12.14 18.84 -20.88
N ASP A 325 -10.84 18.86 -21.21
CA ASP A 325 -10.34 19.69 -22.30
C ASP A 325 -10.77 19.13 -23.67
N GLU A 326 -11.60 19.89 -24.39
CA GLU A 326 -12.19 19.57 -25.71
C GLU A 326 -11.14 19.23 -26.79
N LEU A 327 -9.84 19.42 -26.52
CA LEU A 327 -8.76 19.46 -27.51
C LEU A 327 -7.62 18.44 -27.31
N GLY A 328 -7.77 17.46 -26.41
CA GLY A 328 -6.88 16.28 -26.41
C GLY A 328 -6.02 16.09 -25.16
N GLY A 329 -6.65 15.92 -23.99
CA GLY A 329 -5.96 15.54 -22.75
C GLY A 329 -5.04 14.30 -22.88
N GLY A 330 -5.35 13.36 -23.79
CA GLY A 330 -4.46 12.23 -24.10
C GLY A 330 -3.22 12.57 -24.92
N LEU A 331 -3.30 13.58 -25.80
CA LEU A 331 -2.12 14.12 -26.48
C LEU A 331 -1.24 14.87 -25.47
N ASP A 332 -1.83 15.66 -24.58
CA ASP A 332 -1.06 16.37 -23.56
C ASP A 332 -0.41 15.40 -22.56
N LEU A 333 -1.12 14.38 -22.07
CA LEU A 333 -0.53 13.38 -21.16
C LEU A 333 0.68 12.68 -21.76
N ARG A 334 0.57 12.17 -23.00
CA ARG A 334 1.71 11.57 -23.71
C ARG A 334 2.87 12.55 -23.85
N LYS A 335 2.56 13.78 -24.23
CA LYS A 335 3.54 14.84 -24.43
C LYS A 335 4.27 15.15 -23.12
N LYS A 336 3.55 15.32 -22.01
CA LYS A 336 4.16 15.56 -20.70
C LYS A 336 5.06 14.40 -20.27
N ILE A 337 4.63 13.15 -20.47
CA ILE A 337 5.46 11.98 -20.19
C ILE A 337 6.74 12.00 -21.04
N TRP A 338 6.67 12.25 -22.36
CA TRP A 338 7.86 12.23 -23.21
C TRP A 338 8.86 13.38 -22.96
N GLU A 339 8.40 14.48 -22.34
CA GLU A 339 9.12 15.77 -22.21
C GLU A 339 9.66 15.91 -20.79
N SER A 340 9.10 15.12 -19.87
CA SER A 340 9.55 15.02 -18.51
C SER A 340 10.98 14.52 -18.41
N ARG A 341 11.70 15.06 -17.44
CA ARG A 341 13.11 14.78 -17.14
C ARG A 341 13.29 14.72 -15.64
N GLY A 342 14.36 14.07 -15.18
CA GLY A 342 14.63 13.93 -13.75
C GLY A 342 13.57 13.07 -13.05
N LYS A 343 13.48 13.20 -11.73
CA LYS A 343 12.53 12.42 -10.91
C LYS A 343 11.09 12.85 -11.23
N THR A 344 10.33 11.97 -11.88
CA THR A 344 8.98 12.26 -12.37
C THR A 344 7.99 11.27 -11.81
N THR A 345 6.84 11.78 -11.36
CA THR A 345 5.70 10.94 -11.00
C THR A 345 4.56 11.22 -11.95
N VAL A 346 4.04 10.16 -12.57
CA VAL A 346 2.87 10.19 -13.45
C VAL A 346 1.74 9.49 -12.72
N TYR A 347 0.71 10.22 -12.34
CA TYR A 347 -0.43 9.70 -11.60
C TYR A 347 -1.67 9.76 -12.47
N ILE A 348 -2.23 8.59 -12.83
CA ILE A 348 -3.36 8.45 -13.73
C ILE A 348 -4.52 7.86 -12.93
N ASP A 349 -5.53 8.68 -12.65
CA ASP A 349 -6.74 8.34 -11.90
C ASP A 349 -7.95 8.39 -12.83
N THR A 350 -8.44 7.22 -13.24
CA THR A 350 -9.50 7.11 -14.25
C THR A 350 -10.18 5.74 -14.32
N HIS A 351 -11.23 5.62 -15.13
CA HIS A 351 -11.75 4.32 -15.54
C HIS A 351 -10.76 3.60 -16.47
N GLY A 352 -10.60 2.29 -16.27
CA GLY A 352 -9.67 1.48 -17.04
C GLY A 352 -10.29 0.20 -17.59
N ALA A 353 -9.64 -0.31 -18.62
CA ALA A 353 -9.82 -1.62 -19.20
C ALA A 353 -8.43 -2.24 -19.46
N PRO A 354 -8.32 -3.55 -19.73
CA PRO A 354 -7.02 -4.19 -19.88
C PRO A 354 -6.09 -3.57 -20.94
N SER A 355 -6.63 -2.92 -21.98
CA SER A 355 -5.84 -2.37 -23.10
C SER A 355 -5.88 -0.84 -23.23
N GLU A 356 -6.68 -0.16 -22.42
CA GLU A 356 -6.98 1.26 -22.57
C GLU A 356 -7.52 1.87 -21.27
N MET A 357 -7.31 3.17 -21.11
CA MET A 357 -7.84 3.96 -20.00
C MET A 357 -8.69 5.10 -20.55
N GLY A 358 -9.80 5.39 -19.87
CA GLY A 358 -10.66 6.51 -20.21
C GLY A 358 -9.93 7.83 -19.99
N LEU A 359 -10.10 8.78 -20.90
CA LEU A 359 -9.59 10.13 -20.72
C LEU A 359 -10.73 11.12 -20.46
N ASN A 360 -11.86 10.97 -21.15
CA ASN A 360 -13.05 11.77 -20.89
C ASN A 360 -14.32 11.13 -21.46
N SER A 361 -15.48 11.67 -21.05
CA SER A 361 -16.79 11.29 -21.57
C SER A 361 -17.59 12.47 -22.16
N TYR A 362 -16.93 13.60 -22.47
CA TYR A 362 -17.62 14.77 -23.03
C TYR A 362 -17.94 14.56 -24.52
N GLY A 363 -19.18 14.19 -24.83
CA GLY A 363 -19.77 14.22 -26.17
C GLY A 363 -19.37 13.06 -27.10
N LYS A 364 -20.29 12.09 -27.28
CA LYS A 364 -20.39 11.00 -28.29
C LYS A 364 -19.17 10.09 -28.57
N GLU A 365 -17.92 10.52 -28.41
CA GLU A 365 -16.72 9.68 -28.56
C GLU A 365 -15.94 9.65 -27.24
N PHE A 366 -15.82 8.45 -26.66
CA PHE A 366 -14.95 8.22 -25.51
C PHE A 366 -13.50 8.40 -25.95
N ASN A 367 -12.82 9.44 -25.50
CA ASN A 367 -11.37 9.52 -25.68
C ASN A 367 -10.69 8.54 -24.73
N ARG A 368 -9.69 7.84 -25.24
CA ARG A 368 -8.98 6.80 -24.51
C ARG A 368 -7.49 6.93 -24.73
N ILE A 369 -6.70 6.58 -23.73
CA ILE A 369 -5.26 6.35 -23.89
C ILE A 369 -5.02 4.86 -23.91
N THR A 370 -4.40 4.39 -24.98
CA THR A 370 -4.06 2.99 -25.18
C THR A 370 -2.73 2.65 -24.52
N VAL A 371 -2.53 1.36 -24.26
CA VAL A 371 -1.24 0.83 -23.83
C VAL A 371 -0.08 1.25 -24.76
N ALA A 372 -0.31 1.25 -26.08
CA ALA A 372 0.70 1.60 -27.07
C ALA A 372 1.11 3.08 -26.98
N GLU A 373 0.17 3.95 -26.65
CA GLU A 373 0.41 5.39 -26.50
C GLU A 373 1.27 5.70 -25.27
N VAL A 374 1.00 5.05 -24.13
CA VAL A 374 1.85 5.17 -22.94
C VAL A 374 3.24 4.56 -23.20
N ALA A 375 3.30 3.38 -23.83
CA ALA A 375 4.56 2.74 -24.20
C ALA A 375 5.43 3.64 -25.08
N HIS A 376 4.82 4.25 -26.11
CA HIS A 376 5.51 5.15 -27.02
C HIS A 376 6.02 6.40 -26.29
N ALA A 377 5.24 6.98 -25.37
CA ALA A 377 5.66 8.15 -24.59
C ALA A 377 6.89 7.85 -23.71
N LEU A 378 6.89 6.72 -22.99
CA LEU A 378 8.03 6.27 -22.19
C LEU A 378 9.27 5.99 -23.06
N LEU A 379 9.11 5.29 -24.17
CA LEU A 379 10.22 5.02 -25.10
C LEU A 379 10.75 6.30 -25.77
N THR A 380 9.90 7.29 -26.00
CA THR A 380 10.32 8.59 -26.53
C THR A 380 11.12 9.37 -25.48
N ARG A 381 10.74 9.31 -24.19
CA ARG A 381 11.57 9.84 -23.10
C ARG A 381 12.96 9.21 -23.11
N LEU A 382 13.04 7.87 -23.19
CA LEU A 382 14.32 7.14 -23.31
C LEU A 382 15.13 7.61 -24.52
N LEU A 383 14.48 7.78 -25.67
CA LEU A 383 15.14 8.25 -26.89
C LEU A 383 15.68 9.69 -26.75
N ASN A 384 14.94 10.57 -26.07
CA ASN A 384 15.28 11.98 -25.90
C ASN A 384 16.46 12.19 -24.94
N ASP A 385 16.52 11.41 -23.85
CA ASP A 385 17.60 11.50 -22.87
C ASP A 385 18.83 10.70 -23.29
N GLY A 386 18.65 9.57 -24.00
CA GLY A 386 19.73 8.68 -24.43
C GLY A 386 20.37 7.89 -23.28
N ASP A 387 19.84 8.00 -22.06
CA ASP A 387 20.31 7.31 -20.86
C ASP A 387 19.43 6.08 -20.57
N ARG A 388 20.05 4.90 -20.44
CA ARG A 388 19.35 3.64 -20.10
C ARG A 388 18.59 3.73 -18.77
N ASP A 389 18.99 4.63 -17.89
CA ASP A 389 18.47 4.74 -16.53
C ASP A 389 17.39 5.84 -16.40
N THR A 390 17.06 6.60 -17.46
CA THR A 390 16.06 7.69 -17.37
C THR A 390 14.68 7.21 -16.91
N LEU A 391 14.29 6.00 -17.31
CA LEU A 391 12.98 5.45 -16.94
C LEU A 391 12.90 5.05 -15.46
N VAL A 392 14.03 4.73 -14.81
CA VAL A 392 14.10 4.48 -13.36
C VAL A 392 13.72 5.73 -12.56
N GLN A 393 13.93 6.90 -13.13
CA GLN A 393 13.53 8.17 -12.51
C GLN A 393 12.02 8.42 -12.62
N CYS A 394 11.25 7.51 -13.21
CA CYS A 394 9.82 7.66 -13.42
C CYS A 394 9.04 6.67 -12.56
N VAL A 395 8.10 7.19 -11.78
CA VAL A 395 7.07 6.42 -11.07
C VAL A 395 5.75 6.62 -11.79
N VAL A 396 5.09 5.54 -12.21
CA VAL A 396 3.79 5.58 -12.87
C VAL A 396 2.74 4.91 -11.98
N VAL A 397 1.75 5.67 -11.54
CA VAL A 397 0.63 5.20 -10.72
C VAL A 397 -0.60 5.09 -11.60
N PHE A 398 -1.14 3.88 -11.74
CA PHE A 398 -2.39 3.59 -12.43
C PHE A 398 -3.49 3.30 -11.40
N GLU A 399 -4.27 4.32 -11.08
CA GLU A 399 -5.49 4.19 -10.30
C GLU A 399 -6.67 4.02 -11.25
N ALA A 400 -6.88 2.77 -11.66
CA ALA A 400 -7.90 2.40 -12.62
C ALA A 400 -8.29 0.94 -12.50
N CYS A 401 -9.52 0.62 -12.93
CA CYS A 401 -9.93 -0.76 -13.16
C CYS A 401 -8.96 -1.46 -14.13
N TYR A 402 -8.62 -2.72 -13.88
CA TYR A 402 -7.69 -3.51 -14.70
C TYR A 402 -6.30 -2.90 -14.86
N SER A 403 -5.87 -2.03 -13.94
CA SER A 403 -4.55 -1.40 -13.97
C SER A 403 -3.39 -2.41 -13.93
N TYR A 404 -3.57 -3.55 -13.26
CA TYR A 404 -2.62 -4.68 -13.31
C TYR A 404 -2.47 -5.24 -14.73
N ASP A 405 -3.59 -5.54 -15.39
CA ASP A 405 -3.58 -6.11 -16.74
C ASP A 405 -3.04 -5.10 -17.77
N PHE A 406 -3.36 -3.81 -17.60
CA PHE A 406 -2.81 -2.72 -18.40
C PHE A 406 -1.28 -2.66 -18.28
N GLN A 407 -0.73 -2.78 -17.07
CA GLN A 407 0.72 -2.82 -16.85
C GLN A 407 1.37 -4.02 -17.55
N GLY A 408 0.77 -5.21 -17.49
CA GLY A 408 1.30 -6.39 -18.17
C GLY A 408 1.37 -6.19 -19.69
N ASN A 409 0.33 -5.58 -20.26
CA ASN A 409 0.27 -5.24 -21.68
C ASN A 409 1.27 -4.13 -22.06
N LEU A 410 1.52 -3.17 -21.18
CA LEU A 410 2.47 -2.06 -21.38
C LEU A 410 3.87 -2.57 -21.66
N LEU A 411 4.35 -3.53 -20.88
CA LEU A 411 5.67 -4.10 -21.09
C LEU A 411 5.80 -4.80 -22.45
N ALA A 412 4.86 -5.68 -22.76
CA ALA A 412 4.85 -6.41 -24.03
C ALA A 412 4.84 -5.43 -25.21
N LYS A 413 4.04 -4.38 -25.11
CA LYS A 413 3.92 -3.35 -26.14
C LYS A 413 5.18 -2.47 -26.25
N MET A 414 5.84 -2.14 -25.14
CA MET A 414 7.13 -1.46 -25.16
C MET A 414 8.17 -2.30 -25.91
N LYS A 415 8.27 -3.61 -25.63
CA LYS A 415 9.22 -4.50 -26.31
C LYS A 415 8.95 -4.57 -27.83
N GLU A 416 7.68 -4.67 -28.20
CA GLU A 416 7.24 -4.66 -29.61
C GLU A 416 7.64 -3.36 -30.31
N ILE A 417 7.28 -2.20 -29.75
CA ILE A 417 7.59 -0.88 -30.35
C ILE A 417 9.10 -0.65 -30.43
N TYR A 418 9.85 -1.11 -29.43
CA TYR A 418 11.30 -0.94 -29.36
C TYR A 418 12.05 -1.65 -30.50
N GLY A 419 11.64 -2.89 -30.81
CA GLY A 419 12.24 -3.70 -31.87
C GLY A 419 11.68 -3.42 -33.27
N SER A 420 10.51 -2.79 -33.38
CA SER A 420 9.86 -2.51 -34.66
C SER A 420 10.53 -1.39 -35.42
N ARG A 421 10.64 -1.54 -36.75
CA ARG A 421 11.19 -0.49 -37.62
C ARG A 421 10.22 0.69 -37.67
N ASN A 422 10.70 1.89 -37.32
CA ASN A 422 9.87 3.08 -37.32
C ASN A 422 9.88 3.73 -38.71
N GLU A 423 8.71 3.95 -39.30
CA GLU A 423 8.56 4.55 -40.62
C GLU A 423 9.16 5.95 -40.73
N ASN A 424 9.13 6.75 -39.65
CA ASN A 424 9.66 8.11 -39.63
C ASN A 424 11.19 8.17 -39.59
N TYR A 425 11.85 7.12 -39.09
CA TYR A 425 13.31 7.10 -38.91
C TYR A 425 14.02 6.12 -39.85
N GLY A 426 13.29 5.24 -40.53
CA GLY A 426 13.86 4.20 -41.39
C GLY A 426 14.64 3.12 -40.63
N GLN A 427 14.63 3.12 -39.30
CA GLN A 427 15.29 2.17 -38.40
C GLN A 427 14.43 1.98 -37.13
N SER A 428 14.68 0.91 -36.39
CA SER A 428 14.07 0.63 -35.08
C SER A 428 14.62 1.53 -33.98
N LEU A 429 13.91 1.62 -32.84
CA LEU A 429 14.43 2.32 -31.67
C LEU A 429 15.65 1.61 -31.08
N ALA A 430 15.69 0.27 -31.14
CA ALA A 430 16.86 -0.52 -30.76
C ALA A 430 18.11 -0.12 -31.56
N GLU A 431 18.00 0.04 -32.88
CA GLU A 431 19.12 0.49 -33.73
C GLU A 431 19.51 1.94 -33.42
N LYS A 432 18.53 2.81 -33.15
CA LYS A 432 18.77 4.24 -32.89
C LYS A 432 19.40 4.51 -31.53
N ILE A 433 18.96 3.82 -30.50
CA ILE A 433 19.43 3.98 -29.11
C ILE A 433 20.70 3.14 -28.86
N GLY A 434 20.82 1.98 -29.52
CA GLY A 434 21.99 1.12 -29.42
C GLY A 434 22.08 0.31 -28.11
N ILE A 435 20.97 0.17 -27.37
CA ILE A 435 20.89 -0.54 -26.10
C ILE A 435 19.93 -1.73 -26.27
N PRO A 436 20.31 -2.98 -25.92
CA PRO A 436 19.37 -4.09 -25.93
C PRO A 436 18.18 -3.79 -25.01
N PHE A 437 16.95 -4.15 -25.41
CA PHE A 437 15.77 -3.89 -24.59
C PHE A 437 15.94 -4.46 -23.18
N GLU A 438 16.59 -5.63 -23.12
CA GLU A 438 16.93 -6.37 -21.92
C GLU A 438 17.73 -5.56 -20.89
N LYS A 439 18.52 -4.57 -21.33
CA LYS A 439 19.35 -3.71 -20.47
C LYS A 439 18.70 -2.39 -20.10
N ILE A 440 17.49 -2.11 -20.58
CA ILE A 440 16.71 -0.93 -20.20
C ILE A 440 16.02 -1.24 -18.89
N LEU A 441 16.32 -0.44 -17.86
CA LEU A 441 15.58 -0.45 -16.62
C LEU A 441 14.25 0.28 -16.82
N LEU A 442 13.19 -0.26 -16.24
CA LEU A 442 11.83 0.23 -16.45
C LEU A 442 11.41 1.25 -15.38
N PRO A 443 10.30 1.99 -15.56
CA PRO A 443 9.73 2.77 -14.47
C PRO A 443 9.25 1.89 -13.33
N THR A 444 9.17 2.45 -12.12
CA THR A 444 8.36 1.85 -11.06
C THR A 444 6.90 2.04 -11.42
N ILE A 445 6.14 0.95 -11.47
CA ILE A 445 4.70 1.00 -11.77
C ILE A 445 3.91 0.58 -10.54
N ILE A 446 2.87 1.32 -10.18
CA ILE A 446 1.96 1.02 -9.08
C ILE A 446 0.56 0.92 -9.65
N THR A 447 -0.16 -0.15 -9.34
CA THR A 447 -1.53 -0.39 -9.81
C THR A 447 -2.48 -0.45 -8.63
N SER A 448 -3.66 0.16 -8.75
CA SER A 448 -4.68 0.11 -7.69
C SER A 448 -5.48 -1.20 -7.67
N ALA A 449 -5.46 -1.95 -8.78
CA ALA A 449 -6.14 -3.24 -8.92
C ALA A 449 -5.14 -4.40 -8.98
N GLN A 450 -5.62 -5.58 -8.58
CA GLN A 450 -4.98 -6.87 -8.84
C GLN A 450 -5.43 -7.48 -10.18
N GLU A 451 -4.77 -8.58 -10.56
CA GLU A 451 -5.04 -9.34 -11.79
C GLU A 451 -6.53 -9.61 -12.03
N GLY A 452 -7.02 -9.13 -13.18
CA GLY A 452 -8.40 -9.32 -13.62
C GLY A 452 -9.44 -8.54 -12.81
N SER A 453 -9.02 -7.65 -11.90
CA SER A 453 -9.93 -6.95 -10.99
C SER A 453 -10.22 -5.53 -11.43
N VAL A 454 -11.43 -5.11 -11.10
CA VAL A 454 -11.85 -3.71 -11.01
C VAL A 454 -11.39 -3.13 -9.67
N SER A 455 -11.24 -1.80 -9.59
CA SER A 455 -10.86 -1.07 -8.37
C SER A 455 -12.06 -0.30 -7.86
N TYR A 456 -12.62 -0.68 -6.71
CA TYR A 456 -13.78 0.01 -6.12
C TYR A 456 -13.38 0.72 -4.82
N GLY A 457 -12.83 1.92 -4.96
CA GLY A 457 -12.05 2.52 -3.88
C GLY A 457 -10.63 2.74 -4.39
N GLY A 458 -10.04 3.82 -3.93
CA GLY A 458 -8.95 4.45 -4.65
C GLY A 458 -7.88 4.94 -3.71
N MET A 459 -6.62 4.79 -4.13
CA MET A 459 -5.47 5.35 -3.41
C MET A 459 -5.65 6.86 -3.25
N THR A 460 -6.22 7.54 -4.24
CA THR A 460 -6.52 8.98 -4.20
C THR A 460 -7.34 9.32 -2.95
N ARG A 461 -8.40 8.58 -2.62
CA ARG A 461 -9.24 8.86 -1.43
C ARG A 461 -8.49 8.73 -0.11
N ASP A 462 -7.54 7.80 -0.03
CA ASP A 462 -6.73 7.58 1.16
C ASP A 462 -5.53 8.52 1.27
N LEU A 463 -4.92 8.88 0.13
CA LEU A 463 -3.95 9.97 0.01
C LEU A 463 -4.59 11.31 0.38
N GLN A 464 -5.88 11.46 0.07
CA GLN A 464 -6.69 12.55 0.53
C GLN A 464 -6.80 12.47 2.06
N THR A 465 -7.64 11.62 2.64
CA THR A 465 -8.10 11.70 4.04
C THR A 465 -7.05 11.77 5.19
N ASN A 466 -5.76 11.50 4.96
CA ASN A 466 -4.71 11.43 6.00
C ASN A 466 -3.79 12.68 6.04
N TYR A 467 -4.36 13.84 5.72
CA TYR A 467 -3.72 15.11 5.34
C TYR A 467 -2.69 15.80 6.27
N THR A 468 -2.57 15.47 7.56
CA THR A 468 -2.20 16.56 8.49
C THR A 468 -0.71 16.69 8.87
N SER A 469 0.19 15.72 8.60
CA SER A 469 1.62 15.85 9.02
C SER A 469 2.71 15.20 8.15
N LEU A 470 2.37 14.60 7.02
CA LEU A 470 3.28 13.65 6.40
C LEU A 470 4.42 14.35 5.64
N GLY A 471 5.63 13.79 5.80
CA GLY A 471 6.75 14.03 4.90
C GLY A 471 6.45 13.47 3.48
N PRO A 472 7.47 13.02 2.74
CA PRO A 472 7.25 12.51 1.38
C PRO A 472 6.26 11.33 1.35
N ILE A 473 5.49 11.22 0.27
CA ILE A 473 4.70 10.02 -0.06
C ILE A 473 5.69 8.96 -0.53
N THR A 474 5.98 7.99 0.32
CA THR A 474 6.91 6.89 0.04
C THR A 474 6.18 5.57 -0.19
N GLY A 475 6.84 4.57 -0.78
CA GLY A 475 6.29 3.21 -0.85
C GLY A 475 5.95 2.64 0.53
N GLU A 476 6.68 2.98 1.59
CA GLU A 476 6.33 2.54 2.96
C GLU A 476 4.95 3.06 3.41
N TYR A 477 4.65 4.32 3.06
CA TYR A 477 3.36 4.93 3.35
C TYR A 477 2.23 4.23 2.58
N LEU A 478 2.45 3.93 1.30
CA LEU A 478 1.48 3.18 0.50
C LEU A 478 1.23 1.80 1.11
N LEU A 479 2.28 1.03 1.42
CA LEU A 479 2.16 -0.32 1.97
C LEU A 479 1.48 -0.36 3.35
N ARG A 480 1.82 0.58 4.25
CA ARG A 480 1.39 0.50 5.67
C ARG A 480 0.12 1.28 5.99
N ARG A 481 -0.28 2.24 5.15
CA ARG A 481 -1.44 3.11 5.42
C ARG A 481 -2.50 3.06 4.34
N VAL A 482 -2.10 2.97 3.07
CA VAL A 482 -3.04 3.00 1.94
C VAL A 482 -3.50 1.59 1.59
N GLN A 483 -2.57 0.65 1.43
CA GLN A 483 -2.89 -0.71 1.01
C GLN A 483 -3.89 -1.40 1.93
N PRO A 484 -3.77 -1.38 3.29
CA PRO A 484 -4.75 -2.05 4.15
C PRO A 484 -6.19 -1.55 3.98
N LYS A 485 -6.37 -0.27 3.64
CA LYS A 485 -7.67 0.35 3.38
C LYS A 485 -8.22 -0.05 2.02
N VAL A 486 -7.37 0.03 1.00
CA VAL A 486 -7.70 -0.35 -0.37
C VAL A 486 -7.94 -1.86 -0.49
N TYR A 487 -7.30 -2.68 0.36
CA TYR A 487 -7.32 -4.15 0.28
C TYR A 487 -8.75 -4.74 0.42
N GLU A 488 -9.68 -4.00 1.03
CA GLU A 488 -11.07 -4.42 1.17
C GLU A 488 -11.83 -4.55 -0.14
N SER A 489 -11.37 -3.84 -1.17
CA SER A 489 -12.10 -3.68 -2.43
C SER A 489 -11.21 -3.76 -3.67
N ALA A 490 -9.89 -3.68 -3.49
CA ALA A 490 -8.88 -3.88 -4.50
C ALA A 490 -7.58 -4.39 -3.84
N ASP A 491 -6.44 -4.36 -4.51
CA ASP A 491 -5.14 -4.73 -3.93
C ASP A 491 -4.05 -3.98 -4.70
N ILE A 492 -3.20 -3.25 -3.97
CA ILE A 492 -2.14 -2.44 -4.57
C ILE A 492 -1.00 -3.37 -4.98
N VAL A 493 -0.61 -3.31 -6.25
CA VAL A 493 0.54 -4.06 -6.76
C VAL A 493 1.59 -3.08 -7.25
N PHE A 494 2.86 -3.37 -6.96
CA PHE A 494 3.98 -2.57 -7.41
C PHE A 494 4.98 -3.40 -8.21
N PHE A 495 5.56 -2.77 -9.22
CA PHE A 495 6.56 -3.33 -10.13
C PHE A 495 7.78 -2.40 -10.11
N LEU A 496 8.80 -2.78 -9.35
CA LEU A 496 10.00 -1.96 -9.16
C LEU A 496 10.98 -2.10 -10.31
N HIS A 497 11.14 -1.06 -11.11
CA HIS A 497 12.19 -0.91 -12.15
C HIS A 497 12.40 -2.10 -13.11
N GLY A 498 11.44 -3.02 -13.18
CA GLY A 498 11.66 -4.36 -13.72
C GLY A 498 10.46 -4.89 -14.48
N ARG A 499 10.66 -6.04 -15.12
CA ARG A 499 9.72 -6.63 -16.07
C ARG A 499 8.66 -7.54 -15.47
N GLY A 500 8.60 -7.63 -14.15
CA GLY A 500 7.76 -8.61 -13.46
C GLY A 500 8.33 -10.04 -13.45
N GLU A 501 9.50 -10.28 -14.06
CA GLU A 501 10.30 -11.50 -13.84
C GLU A 501 11.34 -11.24 -12.74
N TRP A 502 11.60 -12.27 -11.92
CA TRP A 502 12.45 -12.16 -10.73
C TRP A 502 13.87 -11.62 -11.02
N ASP A 503 14.38 -11.81 -12.24
CA ASP A 503 15.74 -11.45 -12.67
C ASP A 503 15.98 -9.96 -12.97
N GLU A 504 14.94 -9.11 -13.08
CA GLU A 504 15.12 -7.72 -13.54
C GLU A 504 14.63 -6.63 -12.57
N ILE A 505 14.22 -7.02 -11.36
CA ILE A 505 14.07 -6.09 -10.23
C ILE A 505 15.39 -6.15 -9.45
N GLY A 506 16.50 -5.78 -10.11
CA GLY A 506 17.85 -6.02 -9.57
C GLY A 506 19.05 -5.88 -10.50
N ALA A 507 18.97 -5.21 -11.66
CA ALA A 507 20.18 -4.72 -12.32
C ALA A 507 20.64 -3.38 -11.69
N GLY A 508 20.83 -3.41 -10.37
CA GLY A 508 21.83 -2.56 -9.72
C GLY A 508 23.06 -3.44 -9.54
N ASP A 509 24.16 -3.09 -10.21
CA ASP A 509 25.43 -3.79 -10.06
C ASP A 509 25.72 -4.02 -8.57
N ARG A 510 26.05 -5.26 -8.19
CA ARG A 510 26.66 -5.53 -6.87
C ARG A 510 27.81 -4.52 -6.69
N PRO A 511 27.94 -3.82 -5.55
CA PRO A 511 29.15 -3.06 -5.28
C PRO A 511 30.32 -4.03 -5.39
N ALA A 512 31.27 -3.69 -6.26
CA ALA A 512 32.44 -4.51 -6.52
C ALA A 512 33.11 -4.87 -5.18
N GLU A 513 33.30 -6.18 -4.95
CA GLU A 513 34.22 -6.64 -3.92
C GLU A 513 35.55 -5.93 -4.17
N THR A 514 35.96 -5.13 -3.20
CA THR A 514 37.27 -4.50 -3.18
C THR A 514 38.29 -5.63 -3.12
N VAL A 515 38.90 -5.94 -4.27
CA VAL A 515 40.11 -6.75 -4.31
C VAL A 515 41.17 -5.94 -3.59
N SER A 516 41.52 -6.38 -2.38
CA SER A 516 42.70 -5.91 -1.66
C SER A 516 43.94 -6.17 -2.52
N VAL A 517 44.75 -5.12 -2.70
CA VAL A 517 46.13 -5.22 -3.20
C VAL A 517 46.98 -6.00 -2.21
#